data_AF-A0AA36MTL2-F1
#
_entry.id   AF-A0AA36MTL2-F1
#
_cell.length_a   1.000
_cell.length_b   1.000
_cell.length_c   1.000
_cell.angle_alpha   90.00
_cell.angle_beta   90.00
_cell.angle_gamma   90.00
#
_symmetry.space_group_name_H-M   'P 1'
#
loop_
_entity.id
_entity.type
_entity.pdbx_description
1 polymer ?
#
loop_
_entity_poly.entity_id
_entity_poly.type
_entity_poly.pdbx_seq_one_letter_code
_entity_poly.pdbx_strand_id
1 'polypeptide(L)'
;MAMSPIMVTSPQFVVTGTQAQPLKPWNVQREPGHRTRSCGETETLRLSASLVACIAAVARGHRRQPRGGNQRCHQVSLAAAGSTIETLEQADLSEEELLALFKEASKGKDAVTFDQAAGLEGVDAVLEEGAANIEELKVIWGNADEPLDFDGFCGWYNDVLKLYDAFLWQDAVAPPSELLAEELGAEDLRGLSDEQLLEDAPAIGVKVQDLNTSPLKPAQQMKYGTLTEKVPEYIEPPWKLAEKEVARRLGKAPPEDEDEFGSYEQEAKPGEGGLATPSAGGRRQNVEITQLFRQACDENNLLSFEDMKEISEIDDLLSSEDLAEEELQDMWDGLPKKKGETIDVLAFRDLLAKIDELFEYVEEEEEEEDPIQALMQFEGGGIQKAKKRSLLTVKQDLLDALGRLEAQQDKPAGLGGSEEADGEVIKLAGELEDIWRDQVGDFSEFDGSKLAGLWELVYSTSVKFRRWESVLNGVRDIKDGKFEALIQNFSICEDDDYNEYDMEEVFKVPVGEDGKEEMELSMRGQGSWKLGIQSNVVTGEEDLVLKLEITGVEFDTPDDAVDNCGPKTLMSPMCRTFSYGFLSFTDDDLRVMRTSLTGRSLYIFQRIPDDEKAD
;
A
#
# COMPACT_ATOMS: atom_id res chain seq x y z
N MET A 1 -15.84 41.87 -76.03
CA MET A 1 -14.66 40.98 -76.08
C MET A 1 -14.34 40.60 -74.66
N ALA A 2 -14.62 39.34 -74.32
CA ALA A 2 -14.43 38.77 -73.00
C ALA A 2 -12.96 38.35 -72.83
N MET A 3 -12.37 38.65 -71.68
CA MET A 3 -11.16 37.98 -71.22
C MET A 3 -11.50 37.24 -69.92
N SER A 4 -11.33 35.92 -69.98
CA SER A 4 -11.56 34.97 -68.90
C SER A 4 -10.45 35.05 -67.84
N PRO A 5 -10.75 34.83 -66.55
CA PRO A 5 -9.72 34.72 -65.53
C PRO A 5 -9.13 33.32 -65.48
N ILE A 6 -7.83 33.28 -65.20
CA ILE A 6 -6.97 32.10 -65.05
C ILE A 6 -7.33 31.38 -63.74
N MET A 7 -7.65 30.10 -63.84
CA MET A 7 -7.75 29.20 -62.68
C MET A 7 -6.35 28.75 -62.26
N VAL A 8 -6.02 28.96 -60.99
CA VAL A 8 -4.90 28.30 -60.31
C VAL A 8 -5.49 27.14 -59.52
N THR A 9 -5.14 25.92 -59.92
CA THR A 9 -5.51 24.68 -59.24
C THR A 9 -4.48 24.37 -58.15
N SER A 10 -4.92 24.32 -56.89
CA SER A 10 -4.13 23.77 -55.78
C SER A 10 -4.15 22.23 -55.82
N PRO A 11 -3.03 21.55 -55.47
CA PRO A 11 -3.00 20.10 -55.41
C PRO A 11 -3.80 19.59 -54.21
N GLN A 12 -4.69 18.63 -54.44
CA GLN A 12 -5.37 17.89 -53.38
C GLN A 12 -4.39 16.85 -52.80
N PHE A 13 -3.97 17.06 -51.55
CA PHE A 13 -3.37 16.01 -50.74
C PHE A 13 -4.47 15.07 -50.27
N VAL A 14 -4.37 13.80 -50.66
CA VAL A 14 -5.18 12.71 -50.11
C VAL A 14 -4.51 12.30 -48.79
N VAL A 15 -5.07 12.74 -47.68
CA VAL A 15 -4.73 12.21 -46.35
C VAL A 15 -5.54 10.93 -46.16
N THR A 16 -4.89 9.78 -46.25
CA THR A 16 -5.45 8.51 -45.77
C THR A 16 -5.40 8.52 -44.25
N GLY A 17 -6.45 9.08 -43.63
CA GLY A 17 -6.67 8.96 -42.19
C GLY A 17 -7.10 7.54 -41.87
N THR A 18 -6.27 6.82 -41.11
CA THR A 18 -6.66 5.58 -40.43
C THR A 18 -7.71 5.97 -39.39
N GLN A 19 -8.96 5.64 -39.68
CA GLN A 19 -10.09 5.92 -38.80
C GLN A 19 -9.94 5.05 -37.54
N ALA A 20 -9.54 5.64 -36.41
CA ALA A 20 -9.60 4.97 -35.13
C ALA A 20 -11.06 4.56 -34.86
N GLN A 21 -11.28 3.26 -34.66
CA GLN A 21 -12.60 2.77 -34.29
C GLN A 21 -12.88 3.18 -32.84
N PRO A 22 -14.09 3.66 -32.51
CA PRO A 22 -14.49 3.82 -31.12
C PRO A 22 -14.43 2.44 -30.44
N LEU A 23 -13.87 2.41 -29.23
CA LEU A 23 -13.92 1.24 -28.35
C LEU A 23 -15.38 0.77 -28.27
N LYS A 24 -15.60 -0.53 -28.48
CA LYS A 24 -16.94 -1.11 -28.34
C LYS A 24 -17.35 -1.01 -26.88
N PRO A 25 -18.56 -0.52 -26.56
CA PRO A 25 -19.09 -0.62 -25.21
C PRO A 25 -19.13 -2.08 -24.79
N TRP A 26 -18.62 -2.34 -23.59
CA TRP A 26 -18.60 -3.65 -22.96
C TRP A 26 -20.05 -4.01 -22.57
N ASN A 27 -20.71 -4.83 -23.38
CA ASN A 27 -22.00 -5.41 -23.05
C ASN A 27 -21.76 -6.71 -22.26
N VAL A 28 -21.68 -6.62 -20.94
CA VAL A 28 -22.03 -7.79 -20.11
C VAL A 28 -23.54 -7.97 -20.26
N GLN A 29 -23.97 -8.97 -21.03
CA GLN A 29 -25.35 -9.43 -20.94
C GLN A 29 -25.53 -10.09 -19.57
N ARG A 30 -25.91 -9.30 -18.56
CA ARG A 30 -26.38 -9.83 -17.28
C ARG A 30 -27.72 -10.52 -17.53
N GLU A 31 -27.82 -11.81 -17.18
CA GLU A 31 -29.15 -12.40 -17.00
C GLU A 31 -29.82 -11.71 -15.80
N PRO A 32 -31.10 -11.29 -15.90
CA PRO A 32 -31.79 -10.60 -14.83
C PRO A 32 -32.14 -11.61 -13.70
N GLY A 33 -31.16 -11.89 -12.85
CA GLY A 33 -31.27 -12.68 -11.63
C GLY A 33 -31.24 -11.86 -10.34
N HIS A 34 -31.32 -10.53 -10.43
CA HIS A 34 -31.26 -9.64 -9.27
C HIS A 34 -32.53 -9.72 -8.41
N ARG A 35 -32.41 -10.33 -7.21
CA ARG A 35 -33.36 -10.15 -6.13
C ARG A 35 -33.03 -8.86 -5.38
N THR A 36 -33.60 -7.74 -5.81
CA THR A 36 -33.74 -6.57 -4.95
C THR A 36 -34.57 -6.97 -3.73
N ARG A 37 -33.95 -7.08 -2.55
CA ARG A 37 -34.69 -7.23 -1.29
C ARG A 37 -35.25 -5.86 -0.92
N SER A 38 -36.56 -5.68 -1.08
CA SER A 38 -37.27 -4.57 -0.45
C SER A 38 -37.21 -4.74 1.07
N CYS A 39 -36.70 -3.74 1.79
CA CYS A 39 -36.74 -3.64 3.25
C CYS A 39 -38.15 -3.89 3.77
N GLY A 40 -38.33 -5.01 4.49
CA GLY A 40 -39.58 -5.37 5.16
C GLY A 40 -39.59 -4.84 6.58
N GLU A 41 -40.66 -4.11 6.92
CA GLU A 41 -40.99 -3.60 8.24
C GLU A 41 -40.88 -4.67 9.35
N THR A 42 -40.29 -4.28 10.47
CA THR A 42 -40.16 -5.09 11.67
C THR A 42 -41.49 -5.16 12.43
N GLU A 43 -42.27 -6.23 12.24
CA GLU A 43 -43.33 -6.60 13.17
C GLU A 43 -42.90 -7.73 14.11
N THR A 44 -42.84 -7.38 15.39
CA THR A 44 -42.72 -8.29 16.53
C THR A 44 -44.04 -9.04 16.74
N LEU A 45 -44.01 -10.38 16.93
CA LEU A 45 -44.73 -11.11 18.00
C LEU A 45 -44.72 -12.66 17.83
N ARG A 46 -44.19 -13.31 18.88
CA ARG A 46 -44.64 -14.55 19.58
C ARG A 46 -44.78 -15.90 18.85
N LEU A 47 -43.90 -16.82 19.29
CA LEU A 47 -44.16 -18.14 19.90
C LEU A 47 -45.35 -18.97 19.38
N SER A 48 -45.04 -20.11 18.76
CA SER A 48 -45.62 -21.39 19.21
C SER A 48 -44.78 -22.59 18.76
N ALA A 49 -44.59 -23.51 19.70
CA ALA A 49 -43.93 -24.79 19.52
C ALA A 49 -44.87 -25.81 18.85
N SER A 50 -44.31 -26.70 18.02
CA SER A 50 -44.78 -28.09 17.98
C SER A 50 -43.69 -29.05 17.52
N LEU A 51 -43.53 -30.05 18.38
CA LEU A 51 -42.64 -31.19 18.33
C LEU A 51 -43.42 -32.38 17.70
N VAL A 52 -42.68 -33.35 17.14
CA VAL A 52 -42.94 -34.82 17.16
C VAL A 52 -43.12 -35.55 15.80
N ALA A 53 -42.09 -36.38 15.53
CA ALA A 53 -42.05 -37.77 15.02
C ALA A 53 -42.31 -38.08 13.53
N CYS A 54 -41.76 -39.13 12.92
CA CYS A 54 -40.69 -40.12 13.18
C CYS A 54 -40.60 -41.01 11.92
N ILE A 55 -39.56 -41.88 11.90
CA ILE A 55 -39.48 -43.22 11.27
C ILE A 55 -38.61 -43.35 10.00
N ALA A 56 -37.56 -44.14 10.23
CA ALA A 56 -36.56 -44.71 9.35
C ALA A 56 -37.06 -45.81 8.41
N ALA A 57 -36.30 -46.10 7.35
CA ALA A 57 -36.15 -47.46 6.84
C ALA A 57 -34.77 -47.68 6.16
N VAL A 58 -34.23 -48.87 6.41
CA VAL A 58 -32.91 -49.40 6.08
C VAL A 58 -33.03 -50.46 4.97
N ALA A 59 -32.07 -50.54 4.04
CA ALA A 59 -31.53 -51.78 3.41
C ALA A 59 -30.40 -51.42 2.43
N ARG A 60 -29.10 -51.73 2.66
CA ARG A 60 -28.33 -53.00 2.53
C ARG A 60 -28.26 -53.64 1.14
N GLY A 61 -27.02 -53.82 0.66
CA GLY A 61 -26.56 -54.80 -0.35
C GLY A 61 -25.68 -54.13 -1.42
N HIS A 62 -24.48 -54.55 -1.83
CA HIS A 62 -23.74 -55.80 -1.69
C HIS A 62 -22.25 -55.55 -2.02
N ARG A 63 -21.37 -56.32 -1.36
CA ARG A 63 -19.94 -56.53 -1.68
C ARG A 63 -19.68 -56.88 -3.16
N ARG A 64 -18.62 -56.32 -3.75
CA ARG A 64 -17.64 -57.06 -4.59
C ARG A 64 -16.24 -56.44 -4.48
N GLN A 65 -15.26 -57.24 -4.06
CA GLN A 65 -13.85 -57.09 -4.42
C GLN A 65 -13.63 -57.58 -5.86
N PRO A 66 -12.56 -57.12 -6.53
CA PRO A 66 -11.49 -58.06 -6.81
C PRO A 66 -10.08 -57.51 -6.58
N ARG A 67 -9.15 -58.47 -6.44
CA ARG A 67 -7.70 -58.35 -6.27
C ARG A 67 -6.99 -57.91 -7.55
N GLY A 68 -5.98 -57.04 -7.39
CA GLY A 68 -4.57 -57.29 -7.75
C GLY A 68 -4.15 -57.16 -9.22
N GLY A 69 -3.14 -56.33 -9.46
CA GLY A 69 -2.23 -56.52 -10.60
C GLY A 69 -1.52 -55.26 -11.11
N ASN A 70 -0.20 -55.23 -10.88
CA ASN A 70 0.86 -54.56 -11.64
C ASN A 70 1.21 -53.09 -11.37
N GLN A 71 2.29 -52.96 -10.58
CA GLN A 71 3.25 -51.86 -10.63
C GLN A 71 3.80 -51.67 -12.06
N ARG A 72 3.67 -50.46 -12.59
CA ARG A 72 4.58 -49.91 -13.59
C ARG A 72 5.03 -48.54 -13.10
N CYS A 73 6.34 -48.40 -12.89
CA CYS A 73 6.99 -47.10 -12.72
C CYS A 73 6.76 -46.27 -13.98
N HIS A 74 6.00 -45.19 -13.85
CA HIS A 74 6.09 -44.06 -14.75
C HIS A 74 6.90 -42.97 -14.05
N GLN A 75 8.00 -42.56 -14.68
CA GLN A 75 8.66 -41.29 -14.40
C GLN A 75 7.62 -40.18 -14.53
N VAL A 76 7.29 -39.56 -13.41
CA VAL A 76 6.58 -38.28 -13.37
C VAL A 76 7.66 -37.21 -13.52
N SER A 77 7.65 -36.47 -14.64
CA SER A 77 8.31 -35.17 -14.71
C SER A 77 7.64 -34.26 -13.70
N LEU A 78 8.37 -33.81 -12.68
CA LEU A 78 7.96 -32.65 -11.89
C LEU A 78 7.99 -31.43 -12.83
N ALA A 79 6.81 -30.96 -13.22
CA ALA A 79 6.65 -29.56 -13.59
C ALA A 79 6.72 -28.75 -12.28
N ALA A 80 7.52 -27.68 -12.27
CA ALA A 80 7.64 -26.77 -11.16
C ALA A 80 6.25 -26.21 -10.82
N ALA A 81 5.76 -26.49 -9.62
CA ALA A 81 4.62 -25.80 -9.05
C ALA A 81 5.07 -24.37 -8.73
N GLY A 82 4.40 -23.37 -9.32
CA GLY A 82 4.54 -21.98 -8.94
C GLY A 82 3.97 -21.80 -7.54
N SER A 83 4.85 -21.63 -6.56
CA SER A 83 4.51 -21.20 -5.20
C SER A 83 4.05 -19.75 -5.29
N THR A 84 2.76 -19.48 -5.07
CA THR A 84 2.20 -18.13 -4.96
C THR A 84 1.71 -17.88 -3.54
N ILE A 85 1.80 -16.63 -3.13
CA ILE A 85 1.81 -16.14 -1.76
C ILE A 85 0.38 -15.96 -1.21
N GLU A 86 -0.32 -17.06 -0.93
CA GLU A 86 -1.69 -17.06 -0.40
C GLU A 86 -1.76 -16.97 1.15
N THR A 87 -0.63 -16.94 1.85
CA THR A 87 -0.54 -17.57 3.18
C THR A 87 -0.23 -16.67 4.38
N LEU A 88 -0.15 -15.35 4.22
CA LEU A 88 0.36 -14.50 5.31
C LEU A 88 -0.60 -14.23 6.49
N GLU A 89 -1.93 -14.40 6.36
CA GLU A 89 -2.84 -13.83 7.38
C GLU A 89 -3.67 -14.78 8.26
N GLN A 90 -3.28 -16.06 8.48
CA GLN A 90 -3.59 -16.75 9.78
C GLN A 90 -3.18 -18.22 9.89
N ALA A 91 -2.79 -18.56 11.14
CA ALA A 91 -2.13 -19.78 11.59
C ALA A 91 -0.73 -19.89 10.99
N ASP A 92 0.24 -20.25 11.82
CA ASP A 92 1.60 -20.55 11.37
C ASP A 92 1.55 -21.23 10.00
N LEU A 93 2.33 -20.72 9.03
CA LEU A 93 2.42 -21.32 7.69
C LEU A 93 2.46 -22.84 7.84
N SER A 94 1.67 -23.55 7.03
CA SER A 94 1.65 -25.00 7.14
C SER A 94 3.07 -25.54 6.94
N GLU A 95 3.39 -26.66 7.59
CA GLU A 95 4.72 -27.27 7.47
C GLU A 95 5.08 -27.54 5.99
N GLU A 96 4.08 -27.80 5.14
CA GLU A 96 4.25 -27.98 3.70
C GLU A 96 4.66 -26.69 2.97
N GLU A 97 4.08 -25.55 3.32
CA GLU A 97 4.41 -24.23 2.77
C GLU A 97 5.78 -23.75 3.25
N LEU A 98 6.07 -23.88 4.54
CA LEU A 98 7.39 -23.59 5.10
C LEU A 98 8.46 -24.46 4.42
N LEU A 99 8.15 -25.73 4.16
CA LEU A 99 9.08 -26.64 3.47
C LEU A 99 9.30 -26.25 2.01
N ALA A 100 8.29 -25.67 1.34
CA ALA A 100 8.44 -25.14 -0.01
C ALA A 100 9.37 -23.92 -0.02
N LEU A 101 9.13 -22.95 0.87
CA LEU A 101 9.97 -21.75 1.03
C LEU A 101 11.41 -22.11 1.42
N PHE A 102 11.58 -23.06 2.33
CA PHE A 102 12.90 -23.55 2.73
C PHE A 102 13.66 -24.16 1.54
N LYS A 103 12.99 -25.03 0.75
CA LYS A 103 13.62 -25.66 -0.43
C LYS A 103 13.99 -24.65 -1.49
N GLU A 104 13.18 -23.62 -1.66
CA GLU A 104 13.42 -22.51 -2.57
C GLU A 104 14.67 -21.73 -2.14
N ALA A 105 14.70 -21.23 -0.90
CA ALA A 105 15.84 -20.48 -0.36
C ALA A 105 17.13 -21.33 -0.35
N SER A 106 17.04 -22.58 0.12
CA SER A 106 18.18 -23.48 0.25
C SER A 106 18.71 -23.97 -1.10
N LYS A 107 17.94 -23.80 -2.19
CA LYS A 107 18.19 -24.39 -3.52
C LYS A 107 18.35 -25.92 -3.44
N GLY A 108 17.50 -26.56 -2.63
CA GLY A 108 17.48 -28.00 -2.39
C GLY A 108 18.57 -28.54 -1.45
N LYS A 109 19.22 -27.67 -0.66
CA LYS A 109 20.14 -28.08 0.41
C LYS A 109 19.39 -28.33 1.72
N ASP A 110 20.03 -29.06 2.64
CA ASP A 110 19.50 -29.36 3.97
C ASP A 110 19.66 -28.19 4.97
N ALA A 111 20.23 -27.06 4.53
CA ALA A 111 20.37 -25.85 5.33
C ALA A 111 20.35 -24.60 4.42
N VAL A 112 19.97 -23.46 5.00
CA VAL A 112 19.82 -22.17 4.33
C VAL A 112 20.67 -21.11 5.05
N THR A 113 21.39 -20.27 4.29
CA THR A 113 22.14 -19.13 4.85
C THR A 113 21.24 -17.90 4.98
N PHE A 114 21.64 -16.92 5.81
CA PHE A 114 20.89 -15.67 5.97
C PHE A 114 20.59 -15.00 4.63
N ASP A 115 21.60 -14.77 3.78
CA ASP A 115 21.43 -14.12 2.48
C ASP A 115 20.45 -14.85 1.54
N GLN A 116 20.37 -16.18 1.66
CA GLN A 116 19.43 -16.98 0.86
C GLN A 116 17.99 -16.83 1.33
N ALA A 117 17.81 -16.73 2.65
CA ALA A 117 16.49 -16.59 3.26
C ALA A 117 15.99 -15.13 3.19
N ALA A 118 16.90 -14.16 3.30
CA ALA A 118 16.60 -12.73 3.19
C ALA A 118 16.06 -12.37 1.81
N GLY A 119 16.56 -12.99 0.74
CA GLY A 119 16.07 -12.81 -0.63
C GLY A 119 14.86 -13.68 -1.01
N LEU A 120 14.09 -14.15 -0.02
CA LEU A 120 12.77 -14.72 -0.30
C LEU A 120 11.79 -13.57 -0.53
N GLU A 121 10.91 -13.70 -1.53
CA GLU A 121 9.95 -12.65 -1.92
C GLU A 121 9.09 -12.14 -0.74
N GLY A 122 8.73 -13.02 0.20
CA GLY A 122 8.00 -12.63 1.41
C GLY A 122 8.81 -11.82 2.43
N VAL A 123 10.13 -11.95 2.43
CA VAL A 123 11.05 -11.23 3.33
C VAL A 123 11.53 -9.92 2.69
N ASP A 124 11.74 -9.91 1.37
CA ASP A 124 12.03 -8.68 0.62
C ASP A 124 10.92 -7.65 0.82
N ALA A 125 9.65 -8.06 0.80
CA ALA A 125 8.52 -7.15 1.08
C ALA A 125 8.61 -6.50 2.49
N VAL A 126 9.09 -7.23 3.51
CA VAL A 126 9.29 -6.70 4.87
C VAL A 126 10.38 -5.63 4.88
N LEU A 127 11.44 -5.83 4.09
CA LEU A 127 12.54 -4.87 3.94
C LEU A 127 12.11 -3.63 3.13
N GLU A 128 11.40 -3.83 2.02
CA GLU A 128 10.94 -2.78 1.12
C GLU A 128 9.88 -1.88 1.77
N GLU A 129 8.95 -2.45 2.54
CA GLU A 129 7.97 -1.69 3.29
C GLU A 129 8.57 -1.00 4.53
N GLY A 130 9.86 -1.24 4.84
CA GLY A 130 10.55 -0.65 5.98
C GLY A 130 10.08 -1.21 7.33
N ALA A 131 9.41 -2.37 7.32
CA ALA A 131 8.95 -3.04 8.52
C ALA A 131 10.11 -3.57 9.37
N ALA A 132 11.19 -4.01 8.70
CA ALA A 132 12.47 -4.31 9.31
C ALA A 132 13.60 -3.82 8.40
N ASN A 133 14.79 -3.62 8.97
CA ASN A 133 16.02 -3.54 8.20
C ASN A 133 16.83 -4.86 8.26
N ILE A 134 17.83 -4.99 7.39
CA ILE A 134 18.68 -6.20 7.29
C ILE A 134 19.34 -6.56 8.64
N GLU A 135 19.76 -5.57 9.42
CA GLU A 135 20.42 -5.81 10.71
C GLU A 135 19.44 -6.36 11.76
N GLU A 136 18.19 -5.89 11.77
CA GLU A 136 17.12 -6.47 12.61
C GLU A 136 16.83 -7.92 12.23
N LEU A 137 16.77 -8.23 10.92
CA LEU A 137 16.59 -9.61 10.47
C LEU A 137 17.76 -10.52 10.84
N LYS A 138 19.01 -10.00 10.82
CA LYS A 138 20.20 -10.73 11.30
C LYS A 138 20.14 -11.00 12.79
N VAL A 139 19.60 -10.07 13.58
CA VAL A 139 19.41 -10.27 15.03
C VAL A 139 18.41 -11.40 15.29
N ILE A 140 17.30 -11.46 14.53
CA ILE A 140 16.32 -12.56 14.62
C ILE A 140 16.95 -13.88 14.17
N TRP A 141 17.82 -13.84 13.15
CA TRP A 141 18.58 -15.00 12.68
C TRP A 141 19.55 -15.56 13.72
N GLY A 142 20.09 -14.70 14.58
CA GLY A 142 21.12 -15.04 15.55
C GLY A 142 22.52 -14.89 14.96
N ASN A 143 23.19 -16.01 14.66
CA ASN A 143 24.53 -15.98 14.07
C ASN A 143 24.42 -16.02 12.54
N ALA A 144 24.62 -14.87 11.86
CA ALA A 144 24.46 -14.76 10.41
C ALA A 144 25.37 -15.71 9.60
N ASP A 145 26.52 -16.13 10.16
CA ASP A 145 27.44 -17.08 9.55
C ASP A 145 27.01 -18.55 9.71
N GLU A 146 26.03 -18.82 10.58
CA GLU A 146 25.52 -20.16 10.86
C GLU A 146 24.27 -20.43 10.02
N PRO A 147 24.32 -21.39 9.08
CA PRO A 147 23.15 -21.74 8.30
C PRO A 147 22.12 -22.46 9.16
N LEU A 148 20.83 -22.16 8.95
CA LEU A 148 19.73 -22.78 9.65
C LEU A 148 19.27 -24.04 8.91
N ASP A 149 18.92 -25.08 9.66
CA ASP A 149 18.16 -26.22 9.13
C ASP A 149 16.68 -25.85 8.97
N PHE A 150 15.84 -26.81 8.57
CA PHE A 150 14.42 -26.56 8.33
C PHE A 150 13.71 -26.02 9.58
N ASP A 151 13.96 -26.61 10.75
CA ASP A 151 13.33 -26.19 12.00
C ASP A 151 13.79 -24.78 12.41
N GLY A 152 15.09 -24.49 12.27
CA GLY A 152 15.65 -23.15 12.53
C GLY A 152 15.06 -22.09 11.59
N PHE A 153 14.96 -22.40 10.30
CA PHE A 153 14.36 -21.52 9.31
C PHE A 153 12.88 -21.26 9.60
N CYS A 154 12.10 -22.29 9.96
CA CYS A 154 10.69 -22.13 10.36
C CYS A 154 10.54 -21.19 11.55
N GLY A 155 11.42 -21.30 12.55
CA GLY A 155 11.44 -20.39 13.70
C GLY A 155 11.70 -18.95 13.27
N TRP A 156 12.79 -18.75 12.51
CA TRP A 156 13.17 -17.42 12.01
C TRP A 156 12.06 -16.79 11.14
N TYR A 157 11.54 -17.52 10.15
CA TYR A 157 10.55 -16.98 9.21
C TYR A 157 9.26 -16.56 9.93
N ASN A 158 8.77 -17.36 10.88
CA ASN A 158 7.61 -16.99 11.69
C ASN A 158 7.86 -15.74 12.56
N ASP A 159 9.09 -15.53 13.04
CA ASP A 159 9.43 -14.32 13.78
C ASP A 159 9.51 -13.08 12.88
N VAL A 160 9.97 -13.25 11.62
CA VAL A 160 9.87 -12.21 10.59
C VAL A 160 8.41 -11.84 10.30
N LEU A 161 7.53 -12.84 10.17
CA LEU A 161 6.10 -12.59 9.97
C LEU A 161 5.46 -11.85 11.15
N LYS A 162 5.79 -12.23 12.39
CA LYS A 162 5.28 -11.50 13.59
C LYS A 162 5.76 -10.06 13.62
N LEU A 163 6.98 -9.80 13.15
CA LEU A 163 7.52 -8.45 13.07
C LEU A 163 6.78 -7.64 12.00
N TYR A 164 6.51 -8.23 10.85
CA TYR A 164 5.70 -7.59 9.80
C TYR A 164 4.25 -7.36 10.23
N ASP A 165 3.62 -8.34 10.89
CA ASP A 165 2.29 -8.17 11.49
C ASP A 165 2.30 -7.00 12.48
N ALA A 166 3.29 -6.95 13.39
CA ALA A 166 3.41 -5.86 14.36
C ALA A 166 3.58 -4.50 13.68
N PHE A 167 4.34 -4.42 12.60
CA PHE A 167 4.47 -3.22 11.77
C PHE A 167 3.12 -2.80 11.17
N LEU A 168 2.39 -3.73 10.53
CA LEU A 168 1.06 -3.47 9.99
C LEU A 168 0.04 -3.05 11.07
N TRP A 169 0.22 -3.52 12.31
CA TRP A 169 -0.59 -3.10 13.44
C TRP A 169 -0.21 -1.72 13.99
N GLN A 170 1.06 -1.31 13.90
CA GLN A 170 1.52 0.02 14.31
C GLN A 170 1.12 1.10 13.30
N ASP A 171 1.16 0.79 12.00
CA ASP A 171 0.71 1.68 10.93
C ASP A 171 -0.81 1.84 10.88
N ALA A 172 -1.56 0.92 11.50
CA ALA A 172 -2.99 1.09 11.72
C ALA A 172 -3.21 2.13 12.82
N VAL A 173 -3.55 3.36 12.43
CA VAL A 173 -3.92 4.46 13.35
C VAL A 173 -4.93 3.94 14.39
N ALA A 174 -4.53 3.94 15.66
CA ALA A 174 -5.41 3.51 16.74
C ALA A 174 -6.67 4.39 16.76
N PRO A 175 -7.86 3.82 16.97
CA PRO A 175 -9.08 4.61 17.03
C PRO A 175 -8.96 5.70 18.12
N PRO A 176 -9.46 6.92 17.88
CA PRO A 176 -9.33 8.05 18.80
C PRO A 176 -9.75 7.76 20.25
N SER A 177 -10.71 6.85 20.46
CA SER A 177 -11.10 6.39 21.80
C SER A 177 -9.99 5.76 22.61
N GLU A 178 -9.09 4.99 21.99
CA GLU A 178 -7.97 4.37 22.70
C GLU A 178 -6.93 5.40 23.13
N LEU A 179 -6.70 6.43 22.29
CA LEU A 179 -5.78 7.52 22.59
C LEU A 179 -6.31 8.43 23.71
N LEU A 180 -7.62 8.72 23.71
CA LEU A 180 -8.27 9.60 24.69
C LEU A 180 -8.58 8.92 26.03
N ALA A 181 -8.86 7.61 26.03
CA ALA A 181 -9.17 6.83 27.25
C ALA A 181 -8.05 6.87 28.31
N GLU A 182 -6.79 6.93 27.88
CA GLU A 182 -5.64 7.02 28.80
C GLU A 182 -5.39 8.44 29.32
N GLU A 183 -5.77 9.47 28.56
CA GLU A 183 -5.52 10.87 28.90
C GLU A 183 -6.58 11.48 29.82
N LEU A 184 -7.84 11.07 29.64
CA LEU A 184 -8.98 11.62 30.38
C LEU A 184 -9.48 10.70 31.50
N GLY A 185 -8.90 9.50 31.63
CA GLY A 185 -9.33 8.49 32.58
C GLY A 185 -10.50 7.67 32.03
N ALA A 186 -10.30 6.35 31.92
CA ALA A 186 -11.19 5.41 31.24
C ALA A 186 -12.61 5.23 31.84
N GLU A 187 -13.02 6.01 32.84
CA GLU A 187 -14.38 5.95 33.39
C GLU A 187 -15.33 6.96 32.72
N ASP A 188 -14.83 8.13 32.30
CA ASP A 188 -15.68 9.19 31.73
C ASP A 188 -15.93 9.03 30.23
N LEU A 189 -15.16 8.18 29.54
CA LEU A 189 -15.26 7.94 28.09
C LEU A 189 -15.96 6.62 27.73
N ARG A 190 -16.36 5.81 28.73
CA ARG A 190 -17.11 4.57 28.49
C ARG A 190 -18.53 4.88 28.05
N GLY A 191 -18.74 4.90 26.75
CA GLY A 191 -20.05 5.09 26.14
C GLY A 191 -20.09 6.13 25.01
N LEU A 192 -18.97 6.81 24.77
CA LEU A 192 -18.81 7.69 23.61
C LEU A 192 -18.25 6.88 22.43
N SER A 193 -18.84 7.03 21.25
CA SER A 193 -18.25 6.47 20.01
C SER A 193 -17.02 7.28 19.60
N ASP A 194 -16.16 6.69 18.75
CA ASP A 194 -15.00 7.40 18.19
C ASP A 194 -15.40 8.70 17.48
N GLU A 195 -16.57 8.73 16.83
CA GLU A 195 -17.12 9.97 16.25
C GLU A 195 -17.49 11.02 17.31
N GLN A 196 -18.16 10.63 18.40
CA GLN A 196 -18.51 11.57 19.48
C GLN A 196 -17.26 12.16 20.15
N LEU A 197 -16.18 11.38 20.23
CA LEU A 197 -14.90 11.83 20.77
C LEU A 197 -14.19 12.81 19.84
N LEU A 198 -14.27 12.60 18.53
CA LEU A 198 -13.70 13.51 17.54
C LEU A 198 -14.49 14.84 17.45
N GLU A 199 -15.81 14.78 17.56
CA GLU A 199 -16.68 15.97 17.57
C GLU A 199 -16.51 16.81 18.84
N ASP A 200 -16.35 16.17 20.01
CA ASP A 200 -16.24 16.86 21.30
C ASP A 200 -14.80 17.24 21.67
N ALA A 201 -13.77 16.72 20.99
CA ALA A 201 -12.35 17.02 21.25
C ALA A 201 -12.02 18.54 21.39
N PRO A 202 -12.59 19.45 20.57
CA PRO A 202 -12.38 20.89 20.74
C PRO A 202 -13.03 21.44 22.03
N ALA A 203 -14.14 20.86 22.47
CA ALA A 203 -14.88 21.30 23.66
C ALA A 203 -14.20 20.92 24.97
N ILE A 204 -13.41 19.83 24.98
CA ILE A 204 -12.56 19.41 26.10
C ILE A 204 -11.13 20.00 26.05
N GLY A 205 -10.84 20.86 25.08
CA GLY A 205 -9.56 21.60 25.00
C GLY A 205 -8.40 20.78 24.43
N VAL A 206 -8.68 19.63 23.80
CA VAL A 206 -7.69 18.83 23.08
C VAL A 206 -7.62 19.34 21.64
N LYS A 207 -6.47 19.82 21.18
CA LYS A 207 -6.33 20.19 19.77
C LYS A 207 -6.25 18.92 18.95
N VAL A 208 -6.99 18.85 17.84
CA VAL A 208 -6.98 17.70 16.90
C VAL A 208 -5.55 17.38 16.40
N GLN A 209 -4.68 18.39 16.32
CA GLN A 209 -3.26 18.26 15.99
C GLN A 209 -2.46 17.47 17.05
N ASP A 210 -2.85 17.56 18.32
CA ASP A 210 -2.21 16.83 19.42
C ASP A 210 -2.60 15.33 19.39
N LEU A 211 -3.78 14.98 18.85
CA LEU A 211 -4.23 13.59 18.66
C LEU A 211 -3.49 12.86 17.53
N ASN A 212 -3.01 13.61 16.52
CA ASN A 212 -2.42 13.05 15.31
C ASN A 212 -0.88 13.04 15.31
N THR A 213 -0.24 13.68 16.30
CA THR A 213 1.23 13.85 16.35
C THR A 213 1.88 13.39 17.65
N SER A 214 1.12 12.88 18.61
CA SER A 214 1.71 12.46 19.88
C SER A 214 2.47 11.13 19.66
N PRO A 215 3.79 11.07 19.88
CA PRO A 215 4.47 9.79 19.98
C PRO A 215 3.79 8.94 21.06
N LEU A 216 3.71 7.62 20.83
CA LEU A 216 3.17 6.66 21.80
C LEU A 216 3.71 7.02 23.20
N LYS A 217 2.82 7.24 24.17
CA LYS A 217 3.22 7.58 25.55
C LYS A 217 4.06 6.42 26.13
N PRO A 218 4.90 6.62 27.16
CA PRO A 218 5.78 5.56 27.70
C PRO A 218 5.08 4.23 28.07
N ALA A 219 3.81 4.28 28.48
CA ALA A 219 3.02 3.06 28.75
C ALA A 219 2.60 2.31 27.46
N GLN A 220 2.35 3.05 26.38
CA GLN A 220 2.09 2.52 25.04
C GLN A 220 3.39 2.11 24.34
N GLN A 221 4.52 2.80 24.56
CA GLN A 221 5.85 2.34 24.17
C GLN A 221 6.21 1.01 24.86
N MET A 222 5.94 0.85 26.16
CA MET A 222 6.11 -0.44 26.83
C MET A 222 5.19 -1.55 26.29
N LYS A 223 4.02 -1.21 25.73
CA LYS A 223 3.06 -2.17 25.19
C LYS A 223 3.26 -2.44 23.69
N TYR A 224 3.84 -1.51 22.94
CA TYR A 224 3.89 -1.51 21.48
C TYR A 224 5.27 -1.21 20.84
N GLY A 225 6.31 -0.86 21.61
CA GLY A 225 7.68 -0.63 21.11
C GLY A 225 8.36 -1.82 20.44
N THR A 226 9.49 -1.54 19.78
CA THR A 226 10.35 -2.53 19.11
C THR A 226 10.89 -3.56 20.09
N LEU A 227 11.34 -4.72 19.57
CA LEU A 227 11.76 -5.89 20.35
C LEU A 227 12.84 -5.57 21.42
N THR A 228 13.60 -4.50 21.23
CA THR A 228 14.62 -3.97 22.17
C THR A 228 14.04 -3.34 23.44
N GLU A 229 12.79 -2.88 23.43
CA GLU A 229 12.19 -2.16 24.57
C GLU A 229 11.28 -3.02 25.46
N LYS A 230 10.84 -4.20 24.99
CA LYS A 230 9.72 -4.94 25.59
C LYS A 230 10.05 -6.05 26.60
N VAL A 231 11.32 -6.30 26.94
CA VAL A 231 11.65 -7.46 27.79
C VAL A 231 12.54 -7.07 28.98
N PRO A 232 11.98 -6.94 30.20
CA PRO A 232 12.75 -6.64 31.43
C PRO A 232 13.81 -7.69 31.82
N GLU A 233 13.85 -8.85 31.16
CA GLU A 233 14.85 -9.90 31.36
C GLU A 233 16.13 -9.73 30.50
N TYR A 234 16.24 -8.69 29.67
CA TYR A 234 17.44 -8.39 28.87
C TYR A 234 18.15 -7.10 29.29
N ILE A 235 18.43 -6.93 30.59
CA ILE A 235 19.38 -5.90 31.07
C ILE A 235 20.81 -6.20 30.57
N GLU A 236 21.09 -7.46 30.22
CA GLU A 236 22.27 -7.84 29.47
C GLU A 236 21.85 -8.36 28.10
N PRO A 237 22.48 -7.89 27.01
CA PRO A 237 22.17 -8.37 25.68
C PRO A 237 22.35 -9.90 25.57
N PRO A 238 21.56 -10.60 24.73
CA PRO A 238 21.59 -12.06 24.62
C PRO A 238 22.99 -12.65 24.41
N TRP A 239 23.89 -11.94 23.71
CA TRP A 239 25.26 -12.38 23.49
C TRP A 239 26.13 -12.32 24.76
N LYS A 240 25.89 -11.41 25.70
CA LYS A 240 26.60 -11.36 27.00
C LYS A 240 26.17 -12.50 27.91
N LEU A 241 24.91 -12.91 27.85
CA LEU A 241 24.41 -14.10 28.54
C LEU A 241 24.98 -15.38 27.92
N ALA A 242 25.08 -15.42 26.59
CA ALA A 242 25.74 -16.50 25.86
C ALA A 242 27.24 -16.57 26.19
N GLU A 243 27.95 -15.44 26.26
CA GLU A 243 29.36 -15.36 26.66
C GLU A 243 29.56 -15.86 28.11
N LYS A 244 28.66 -15.50 29.03
CA LYS A 244 28.70 -15.99 30.42
C LYS A 244 28.40 -17.50 30.50
N GLU A 245 27.44 -18.00 29.74
CA GLU A 245 27.12 -19.43 29.69
C GLU A 245 28.23 -20.25 29.02
N VAL A 246 28.85 -19.72 27.97
CA VAL A 246 30.04 -20.29 27.31
C VAL A 246 31.24 -20.25 28.26
N ALA A 247 31.48 -19.15 28.97
CA ALA A 247 32.52 -19.05 30.00
C ALA A 247 32.29 -20.06 31.14
N ARG A 248 31.04 -20.24 31.58
CA ARG A 248 30.63 -21.23 32.59
C ARG A 248 30.88 -22.67 32.10
N ARG A 249 30.52 -22.99 30.85
CA ARG A 249 30.77 -24.31 30.23
C ARG A 249 32.25 -24.59 30.01
N LEU A 250 33.04 -23.55 29.76
CA LEU A 250 34.49 -23.63 29.56
C LEU A 250 35.29 -23.57 30.88
N GLY A 251 34.63 -23.46 32.03
CA GLY A 251 35.29 -23.40 33.35
C GLY A 251 36.13 -22.14 33.56
N LYS A 252 35.89 -21.07 32.80
CA LYS A 252 36.54 -19.78 32.99
C LYS A 252 35.71 -18.97 34.00
N ALA A 253 36.27 -18.72 35.18
CA ALA A 253 35.65 -17.80 36.14
C ALA A 253 35.58 -16.39 35.53
N PRO A 254 34.52 -15.60 35.82
CA PRO A 254 34.49 -14.20 35.40
C PRO A 254 35.68 -13.47 36.02
N PRO A 255 36.37 -12.57 35.29
CA PRO A 255 37.41 -11.76 35.90
C PRO A 255 36.76 -10.89 36.98
N GLU A 256 37.27 -11.01 38.21
CA GLU A 256 36.95 -10.07 39.28
C GLU A 256 37.56 -8.72 38.93
N ASP A 257 36.79 -7.65 39.15
CA ASP A 257 37.17 -6.27 38.88
C ASP A 257 38.50 -5.94 39.57
N GLU A 258 39.56 -5.75 38.79
CA GLU A 258 40.76 -5.05 39.24
C GLU A 258 40.93 -3.76 38.45
N ASP A 259 40.81 -2.65 39.19
CA ASP A 259 41.27 -1.33 38.82
C ASP A 259 42.75 -1.38 38.41
N GLU A 260 43.08 -1.19 37.13
CA GLU A 260 44.42 -0.71 36.77
C GLU A 260 44.46 0.12 35.48
N PHE A 261 44.81 1.38 35.69
CA PHE A 261 45.24 2.38 34.72
C PHE A 261 46.31 1.81 33.76
N GLY A 262 46.06 1.90 32.45
CA GLY A 262 47.05 1.52 31.44
C GLY A 262 46.74 2.14 30.08
N SER A 263 47.24 3.36 29.85
CA SER A 263 47.20 4.05 28.57
C SER A 263 47.92 3.26 27.46
N TYR A 264 47.22 2.96 26.37
CA TYR A 264 47.83 2.69 25.07
C TYR A 264 47.06 3.42 23.98
N GLU A 265 47.72 4.42 23.41
CA GLU A 265 47.38 4.99 22.10
C GLU A 265 47.51 3.88 21.05
N GLN A 266 46.44 3.64 20.29
CA GLN A 266 46.50 2.98 19.00
C GLN A 266 45.73 3.82 17.99
N GLU A 267 46.48 4.47 17.11
CA GLU A 267 46.01 5.11 15.89
C GLU A 267 45.32 4.05 15.01
N ALA A 268 43.99 4.08 14.96
CA ALA A 268 43.22 3.36 13.96
C ALA A 268 42.97 4.31 12.77
N LYS A 269 43.40 3.87 11.59
CA LYS A 269 43.08 4.51 10.31
C LYS A 269 41.59 4.38 10.02
N PRO A 270 40.91 5.43 9.53
CA PRO A 270 39.57 5.28 8.97
C PRO A 270 39.67 4.49 7.67
N GLY A 271 38.86 3.43 7.57
CA GLY A 271 38.67 2.67 6.35
C GLY A 271 37.79 3.47 5.40
N GLU A 272 38.21 3.53 4.13
CA GLU A 272 37.45 4.10 3.02
C GLU A 272 36.11 3.35 2.87
N GLY A 273 35.04 3.95 3.39
CA GLY A 273 33.66 3.60 3.07
C GLY A 273 33.31 4.13 1.68
N GLY A 274 32.69 3.28 0.86
CA GLY A 274 32.34 3.62 -0.52
C GLY A 274 31.36 4.79 -0.58
N LEU A 275 31.73 5.78 -1.40
CA LEU A 275 30.93 6.95 -1.77
C LEU A 275 29.50 6.53 -2.19
N ALA A 276 28.51 6.98 -1.42
CA ALA A 276 27.15 7.09 -1.91
C ALA A 276 27.14 8.25 -2.93
N THR A 277 26.92 7.94 -4.20
CA THR A 277 26.73 8.97 -5.22
C THR A 277 25.32 9.53 -5.11
N PRO A 278 25.12 10.85 -5.17
CA PRO A 278 23.79 11.45 -5.16
C PRO A 278 22.93 10.89 -6.30
N SER A 279 21.72 10.46 -5.95
CA SER A 279 20.75 9.92 -6.90
C SER A 279 20.23 11.02 -7.81
N ALA A 280 20.50 10.92 -9.11
CA ALA A 280 20.11 11.93 -10.09
C ALA A 280 18.57 11.95 -10.28
N GLY A 281 17.91 13.00 -9.76
CA GLY A 281 16.61 13.47 -10.24
C GLY A 281 15.33 12.85 -9.62
N GLY A 282 15.44 12.04 -8.56
CA GLY A 282 14.27 11.52 -7.84
C GLY A 282 14.14 12.15 -6.44
N ARG A 283 12.92 12.56 -6.03
CA ARG A 283 12.67 12.96 -4.62
C ARG A 283 13.15 11.84 -3.69
N ARG A 284 14.01 12.18 -2.70
CA ARG A 284 14.53 11.25 -1.70
C ARG A 284 13.42 10.53 -0.95
N GLN A 285 13.65 9.27 -0.60
CA GLN A 285 12.67 8.48 0.13
C GLN A 285 12.65 8.86 1.63
N ASN A 286 11.48 8.83 2.27
CA ASN A 286 11.35 9.18 3.70
C ASN A 286 12.26 8.34 4.62
N VAL A 287 12.51 7.08 4.26
CA VAL A 287 13.38 6.17 5.03
C VAL A 287 14.82 6.67 5.03
N GLU A 288 15.33 7.07 3.86
CA GLU A 288 16.67 7.63 3.68
C GLU A 288 16.82 8.94 4.48
N ILE A 289 15.84 9.85 4.36
CA ILE A 289 15.83 11.11 5.11
C ILE A 289 15.85 10.88 6.62
N THR A 290 15.08 9.90 7.10
CA THR A 290 15.04 9.53 8.52
C THR A 290 16.36 8.91 8.97
N GLN A 291 17.03 8.13 8.12
CA GLN A 291 18.34 7.57 8.42
C GLN A 291 19.40 8.67 8.54
N LEU A 292 19.46 9.61 7.59
CA LEU A 292 20.37 10.75 7.63
C LEU A 292 20.14 11.61 8.88
N PHE A 293 18.87 11.92 9.20
CA PHE A 293 18.52 12.67 10.40
C PHE A 293 19.01 11.99 11.68
N ARG A 294 18.87 10.66 11.77
CA ARG A 294 19.28 9.86 12.94
C ARG A 294 20.79 9.77 13.13
N GLN A 295 21.61 10.08 12.11
CA GLN A 295 23.07 10.06 12.25
C GLN A 295 23.56 11.12 13.25
N ALA A 296 22.86 12.25 13.35
CA ALA A 296 23.32 13.41 14.08
C ALA A 296 22.28 14.04 15.04
N CYS A 297 21.05 13.53 15.11
CA CYS A 297 20.06 14.07 16.05
C CYS A 297 20.40 13.74 17.52
N ASP A 298 20.01 14.64 18.42
CA ASP A 298 20.17 14.46 19.87
C ASP A 298 19.19 13.43 20.46
N GLU A 299 19.30 13.17 21.77
CA GLU A 299 18.40 12.28 22.52
C GLU A 299 16.92 12.72 22.48
N ASN A 300 16.63 13.97 22.08
CA ASN A 300 15.28 14.52 21.97
C ASN A 300 14.74 14.45 20.54
N ASN A 301 15.44 13.81 19.60
CA ASN A 301 15.14 13.82 18.17
C ASN A 301 15.09 15.24 17.58
N LEU A 302 15.98 16.10 18.03
CA LEU A 302 16.20 17.44 17.49
C LEU A 302 17.60 17.52 16.89
N LEU A 303 17.73 18.25 15.79
CA LEU A 303 18.98 18.43 15.09
C LEU A 303 19.43 19.89 15.22
N SER A 304 20.67 20.13 15.65
CA SER A 304 21.28 21.46 15.65
C SER A 304 22.04 21.73 14.34
N PHE A 305 22.38 22.99 14.07
CA PHE A 305 23.11 23.34 12.84
C PHE A 305 24.52 22.71 12.81
N GLU A 306 25.19 22.65 13.97
CA GLU A 306 26.51 22.04 14.05
C GLU A 306 26.43 20.53 13.81
N ASP A 307 25.47 19.84 14.44
CA ASP A 307 25.29 18.40 14.25
C ASP A 307 24.87 18.07 12.80
N MET A 308 24.05 18.91 12.17
CA MET A 308 23.64 18.76 10.78
C MET A 308 24.85 18.77 9.82
N LYS A 309 25.89 19.57 10.09
CA LYS A 309 27.11 19.58 9.27
C LYS A 309 27.92 18.28 9.38
N GLU A 310 27.72 17.50 10.43
CA GLU A 310 28.38 16.20 10.62
C GLU A 310 27.67 15.06 9.87
N ILE A 311 26.49 15.29 9.30
CA ILE A 311 25.80 14.30 8.47
C ILE A 311 26.65 14.06 7.22
N SER A 312 26.98 12.80 6.95
CA SER A 312 28.02 12.43 5.97
C SER A 312 27.83 13.06 4.60
N GLU A 313 26.58 13.16 4.14
CA GLU A 313 26.28 13.73 2.84
C GLU A 313 26.42 15.26 2.80
N ILE A 314 26.05 15.95 3.89
CA ILE A 314 26.19 17.40 3.99
C ILE A 314 27.68 17.75 4.14
N ASP A 315 28.43 16.98 4.93
CA ASP A 315 29.89 17.11 5.06
C ASP A 315 30.59 16.92 3.72
N ASP A 316 30.17 15.94 2.92
CA ASP A 316 30.69 15.70 1.58
C ASP A 316 30.44 16.89 0.64
N LEU A 317 29.23 17.47 0.64
CA LEU A 317 28.87 18.64 -0.17
C LEU A 317 29.63 19.92 0.24
N LEU A 318 29.84 20.10 1.55
CA LEU A 318 30.64 21.22 2.07
C LEU A 318 32.13 21.03 1.75
N SER A 319 32.62 19.80 1.87
CA SER A 319 34.03 19.46 1.61
C SER A 319 34.40 19.51 0.12
N SER A 320 33.45 19.21 -0.77
CA SER A 320 33.64 19.32 -2.22
C SER A 320 33.51 20.76 -2.75
N GLU A 321 33.13 21.72 -1.89
CA GLU A 321 32.75 23.09 -2.27
C GLU A 321 31.56 23.15 -3.24
N ASP A 322 30.74 22.08 -3.33
CA ASP A 322 29.51 22.07 -4.12
C ASP A 322 28.37 22.84 -3.44
N LEU A 323 28.46 23.00 -2.11
CA LEU A 323 27.56 23.82 -1.30
C LEU A 323 28.39 24.72 -0.37
N ALA A 324 28.16 26.04 -0.38
CA ALA A 324 28.84 26.92 0.57
C ALA A 324 28.19 26.88 1.96
N GLU A 325 28.98 26.95 3.04
CA GLU A 325 28.45 26.98 4.42
C GLU A 325 27.48 28.16 4.64
N GLU A 326 27.72 29.30 3.99
CA GLU A 326 26.83 30.46 4.03
C GLU A 326 25.47 30.16 3.37
N GLU A 327 25.45 29.44 2.25
CA GLU A 327 24.21 29.05 1.56
C GLU A 327 23.40 28.05 2.41
N LEU A 328 24.09 27.08 3.01
CA LEU A 328 23.49 26.12 3.93
C LEU A 328 22.90 26.81 5.17
N GLN A 329 23.62 27.79 5.74
CA GLN A 329 23.14 28.60 6.86
C GLN A 329 21.89 29.42 6.48
N ASP A 330 21.87 30.03 5.29
CA ASP A 330 20.72 30.78 4.80
C ASP A 330 19.47 29.88 4.63
N MET A 331 19.65 28.66 4.12
CA MET A 331 18.57 27.68 4.03
C MET A 331 18.05 27.26 5.40
N TRP A 332 18.97 27.03 6.35
CA TRP A 332 18.67 26.65 7.73
C TRP A 332 17.88 27.71 8.48
N ASP A 333 18.26 28.99 8.34
CA ASP A 333 17.58 30.09 9.03
C ASP A 333 16.17 30.36 8.50
N GLY A 334 15.85 29.87 7.30
CA GLY A 334 14.50 29.88 6.75
C GLY A 334 13.56 28.79 7.26
N LEU A 335 14.03 27.83 8.07
CA LEU A 335 13.22 26.69 8.53
C LEU A 335 12.51 26.95 9.87
N PRO A 336 11.35 26.29 10.12
CA PRO A 336 10.63 26.42 11.37
C PRO A 336 11.39 25.72 12.53
N LYS A 337 11.85 26.50 13.52
CA LYS A 337 12.58 25.99 14.70
C LYS A 337 11.62 25.71 15.87
N LYS A 338 11.71 24.54 16.52
CA LYS A 338 10.76 24.12 17.59
C LYS A 338 11.15 24.59 18.99
N LYS A 339 12.44 24.52 19.37
CA LYS A 339 12.94 24.89 20.71
C LYS A 339 14.37 25.46 20.64
N GLY A 340 14.49 26.74 20.32
CA GLY A 340 15.79 27.39 20.16
C GLY A 340 16.26 27.31 18.71
N GLU A 341 17.51 26.90 18.49
CA GLU A 341 18.13 26.81 17.17
C GLU A 341 18.12 25.40 16.58
N THR A 342 17.23 24.52 17.04
CA THR A 342 17.12 23.15 16.54
C THR A 342 15.86 22.91 15.71
N ILE A 343 15.96 21.97 14.77
CA ILE A 343 14.88 21.55 13.88
C ILE A 343 14.48 20.08 14.13
N ASP A 344 13.29 19.69 13.68
CA ASP A 344 12.83 18.30 13.71
C ASP A 344 12.98 17.63 12.33
N VAL A 345 12.60 16.35 12.24
CA VAL A 345 12.72 15.56 11.00
C VAL A 345 11.97 16.15 9.81
N LEU A 346 10.86 16.86 10.05
CA LEU A 346 10.07 17.47 8.97
C LEU A 346 10.77 18.71 8.42
N ALA A 347 11.28 19.57 9.29
CA ALA A 347 12.09 20.71 8.87
C ALA A 347 13.41 20.27 8.21
N PHE A 348 14.01 19.17 8.65
CA PHE A 348 15.21 18.60 8.01
C PHE A 348 14.90 18.05 6.60
N ARG A 349 13.74 17.40 6.41
CA ARG A 349 13.26 16.99 5.08
C ARG A 349 13.16 18.19 4.13
N ASP A 350 12.60 19.30 4.62
CA ASP A 350 12.45 20.52 3.83
C ASP A 350 13.81 21.17 3.52
N LEU A 351 14.81 21.02 4.40
CA LEU A 351 16.19 21.43 4.12
C LEU A 351 16.78 20.62 2.96
N LEU A 352 16.72 19.29 3.02
CA LEU A 352 17.27 18.42 1.98
C LEU A 352 16.61 18.69 0.62
N ALA A 353 15.30 18.96 0.59
CA ALA A 353 14.61 19.32 -0.64
C ALA A 353 15.15 20.63 -1.27
N LYS A 354 15.50 21.64 -0.45
CA LYS A 354 16.13 22.88 -0.95
C LYS A 354 17.55 22.65 -1.46
N ILE A 355 18.30 21.75 -0.81
CA ILE A 355 19.64 21.35 -1.26
C ILE A 355 19.51 20.63 -2.61
N ASP A 356 18.60 19.67 -2.75
CA ASP A 356 18.38 18.94 -4.00
C ASP A 356 17.96 19.87 -5.15
N GLU A 357 17.16 20.90 -4.87
CA GLU A 357 16.75 21.93 -5.85
C GLU A 357 17.95 22.71 -6.42
N LEU A 358 19.05 22.88 -5.67
CA LEU A 358 20.27 23.51 -6.20
C LEU A 358 20.97 22.67 -7.26
N PHE A 359 20.79 21.35 -7.22
CA PHE A 359 21.47 20.39 -8.10
C PHE A 359 20.56 19.84 -9.20
N GLU A 360 19.31 20.28 -9.26
CA GLU A 360 18.42 19.98 -10.39
C GLU A 360 18.93 20.75 -11.62
N TYR A 361 19.82 20.10 -12.38
CA TYR A 361 20.30 20.64 -13.65
C TYR A 361 19.09 20.98 -14.52
N VAL A 362 18.93 22.27 -14.82
CA VAL A 362 18.10 22.68 -15.95
C VAL A 362 18.73 22.01 -17.16
N GLU A 363 18.14 20.90 -17.63
CA GLU A 363 18.42 20.40 -18.97
C GLU A 363 18.12 21.57 -19.89
N GLU A 364 19.17 22.32 -20.28
CA GLU A 364 19.14 23.16 -21.46
C GLU A 364 18.85 22.18 -22.58
N GLU A 365 17.56 22.03 -22.88
CA GLU A 365 17.02 21.37 -24.05
C GLU A 365 17.81 21.95 -25.23
N GLU A 366 18.80 21.18 -25.71
CA GLU A 366 19.61 21.51 -26.87
C GLU A 366 18.69 21.36 -28.10
N GLU A 367 17.72 22.26 -28.17
CA GLU A 367 16.82 22.46 -29.27
C GLU A 367 17.70 22.91 -30.45
N GLU A 368 17.99 21.98 -31.36
CA GLU A 368 18.34 22.28 -32.75
C GLU A 368 17.14 23.00 -33.40
N GLU A 369 16.87 24.25 -33.00
CA GLU A 369 15.87 25.09 -33.63
C GLU A 369 16.48 25.97 -34.74
N ASP A 370 15.82 25.89 -35.89
CA ASP A 370 16.05 26.63 -37.12
C ASP A 370 16.22 28.16 -36.84
N PRO A 371 17.33 28.81 -37.28
CA PRO A 371 17.75 30.15 -36.84
C PRO A 371 16.87 31.34 -37.28
N ILE A 372 15.60 31.11 -37.66
CA ILE A 372 14.70 32.15 -38.19
C ILE A 372 13.59 32.55 -37.20
N GLN A 373 13.30 31.79 -36.14
CA GLN A 373 12.29 32.17 -35.14
C GLN A 373 12.84 32.78 -33.84
N ALA A 374 14.13 32.63 -33.55
CA ALA A 374 14.76 33.09 -32.31
C ALA A 374 14.96 34.62 -32.14
N LEU A 375 14.47 35.46 -33.05
CA LEU A 375 14.78 36.90 -33.05
C LEU A 375 13.64 37.83 -32.57
N MET A 376 12.55 37.30 -32.00
CA MET A 376 11.44 38.15 -31.53
C MET A 376 11.04 38.03 -30.06
N GLN A 377 11.62 37.16 -29.23
CA GLN A 377 11.19 37.04 -27.83
C GLN A 377 12.34 36.68 -26.89
N PHE A 378 13.13 37.66 -26.44
CA PHE A 378 14.01 37.45 -25.29
C PHE A 378 14.34 38.76 -24.58
N GLU A 379 13.42 39.27 -23.76
CA GLU A 379 13.72 40.10 -22.59
C GLU A 379 12.62 39.88 -21.53
N GLY A 380 12.87 39.00 -20.54
CA GLY A 380 12.01 38.84 -19.37
C GLY A 380 12.05 37.45 -18.75
N GLY A 381 13.07 37.18 -17.94
CA GLY A 381 13.22 35.94 -17.18
C GLY A 381 12.06 35.72 -16.20
N GLY A 382 11.35 34.62 -16.42
CA GLY A 382 10.36 34.05 -15.52
C GLY A 382 10.20 32.59 -15.89
N ILE A 383 10.27 31.71 -14.90
CA ILE A 383 9.96 30.28 -15.01
C ILE A 383 8.67 30.18 -15.82
N GLN A 384 8.77 29.74 -17.08
CA GLN A 384 7.60 29.59 -17.92
C GLN A 384 6.83 28.41 -17.33
N LYS A 385 5.78 28.72 -16.55
CA LYS A 385 4.80 27.73 -16.12
C LYS A 385 4.45 26.90 -17.34
N ALA A 386 4.90 25.64 -17.37
CA ALA A 386 4.56 24.70 -18.43
C ALA A 386 3.06 24.81 -18.68
N LYS A 387 2.69 25.03 -19.94
CA LYS A 387 1.30 25.30 -20.31
C LYS A 387 0.43 24.13 -19.84
N LYS A 388 -0.31 24.31 -18.75
CA LYS A 388 -1.18 23.26 -18.17
C LYS A 388 -2.06 22.68 -19.27
N ARG A 389 -1.98 21.36 -19.46
CA ARG A 389 -2.84 20.63 -20.40
C ARG A 389 -4.30 20.77 -19.96
N SER A 390 -5.23 20.64 -20.91
CA SER A 390 -6.66 20.67 -20.56
C SER A 390 -7.06 19.36 -19.86
N LEU A 391 -8.00 19.43 -18.90
CA LEU A 391 -8.51 18.26 -18.17
C LEU A 391 -8.92 17.13 -19.12
N LEU A 392 -9.67 17.46 -20.17
CA LEU A 392 -10.16 16.50 -21.17
C LEU A 392 -9.01 15.80 -21.91
N THR A 393 -7.91 16.51 -22.17
CA THR A 393 -6.74 15.93 -22.84
C THR A 393 -6.05 14.93 -21.91
N VAL A 394 -5.76 15.32 -20.67
CA VAL A 394 -5.09 14.43 -19.70
C VAL A 394 -5.94 13.20 -19.40
N LYS A 395 -7.26 13.38 -19.25
CA LYS A 395 -8.21 12.28 -19.07
C LYS A 395 -8.19 11.32 -20.26
N GLN A 396 -8.25 11.83 -21.49
CA GLN A 396 -8.21 10.98 -22.68
C GLN A 396 -6.87 10.23 -22.80
N ASP A 397 -5.75 10.92 -22.53
CA ASP A 397 -4.42 10.31 -22.54
C ASP A 397 -4.33 9.17 -21.49
N LEU A 398 -4.93 9.35 -20.31
CA LEU A 398 -5.02 8.33 -19.27
C LEU A 398 -5.84 7.13 -19.75
N LEU A 399 -7.04 7.34 -20.28
CA LEU A 399 -7.88 6.26 -20.81
C LEU A 399 -7.20 5.51 -21.97
N ASP A 400 -6.50 6.23 -22.84
CA ASP A 400 -5.74 5.64 -23.93
C ASP A 400 -4.55 4.80 -23.39
N ALA A 401 -3.89 5.24 -22.33
CA ALA A 401 -2.84 4.47 -21.66
C ALA A 401 -3.40 3.18 -21.03
N LEU A 402 -4.54 3.27 -20.32
CA LEU A 402 -5.21 2.11 -19.75
C LEU A 402 -5.61 1.09 -20.82
N GLY A 403 -6.20 1.54 -21.93
CA GLY A 403 -6.56 0.65 -23.04
C GLY A 403 -5.36 -0.01 -23.73
N ARG A 404 -4.19 0.65 -23.76
CA ARG A 404 -2.94 0.03 -24.24
C ARG A 404 -2.45 -1.06 -23.29
N LEU A 405 -2.51 -0.83 -21.99
CA LEU A 405 -2.04 -1.77 -20.97
C LEU A 405 -2.94 -3.00 -20.87
N GLU A 406 -4.26 -2.80 -20.89
CA GLU A 406 -5.25 -3.88 -20.93
C GLU A 406 -5.00 -4.80 -22.13
N ALA A 407 -4.77 -4.23 -23.31
CA ALA A 407 -4.47 -4.99 -24.53
C ALA A 407 -3.14 -5.77 -24.49
N GLN A 408 -2.21 -5.39 -23.60
CA GLN A 408 -0.91 -6.06 -23.44
C GLN A 408 -0.92 -7.17 -22.40
N GLN A 409 -1.65 -6.97 -21.31
CA GLN A 409 -1.56 -7.82 -20.12
C GLN A 409 -2.50 -9.02 -20.12
N ASP A 410 -3.60 -8.96 -20.89
CA ASP A 410 -4.64 -9.99 -20.95
C ASP A 410 -5.21 -10.38 -19.56
N LYS A 411 -5.11 -9.45 -18.60
CA LYS A 411 -5.61 -9.60 -17.24
C LYS A 411 -6.44 -8.38 -16.85
N PRO A 412 -7.57 -8.58 -16.12
CA PRO A 412 -8.44 -7.48 -15.72
C PRO A 412 -7.78 -6.56 -14.70
N ALA A 413 -8.29 -5.33 -14.59
CA ALA A 413 -7.93 -4.35 -13.57
C ALA A 413 -6.41 -4.08 -13.39
N GLY A 414 -5.59 -4.31 -14.42
CA GLY A 414 -4.14 -4.13 -14.34
C GLY A 414 -3.41 -5.20 -13.51
N LEU A 415 -4.00 -6.38 -13.29
CA LEU A 415 -3.37 -7.50 -12.57
C LEU A 415 -2.10 -8.04 -13.25
N GLY A 416 -1.85 -7.70 -14.52
CA GLY A 416 -0.61 -8.02 -15.21
C GLY A 416 0.41 -6.87 -15.25
N GLY A 417 0.15 -5.78 -14.52
CA GLY A 417 0.97 -4.57 -14.58
C GLY A 417 2.32 -4.70 -13.90
N SER A 418 3.31 -3.99 -14.46
CA SER A 418 4.62 -3.80 -13.85
C SER A 418 4.79 -2.34 -13.43
N GLU A 419 5.76 -2.07 -12.54
CA GLU A 419 6.03 -0.71 -12.09
C GLU A 419 6.44 0.22 -13.24
N GLU A 420 7.18 -0.28 -14.23
CA GLU A 420 7.57 0.51 -15.40
C GLU A 420 6.34 0.90 -16.25
N ALA A 421 5.38 -0.01 -16.38
CA ALA A 421 4.13 0.25 -17.07
C ALA A 421 3.25 1.25 -16.29
N ASP A 422 3.30 1.22 -14.96
CA ASP A 422 2.52 2.09 -14.09
C ASP A 422 3.00 3.53 -14.08
N GLY A 423 4.28 3.78 -14.41
CA GLY A 423 4.86 5.12 -14.40
C GLY A 423 4.08 6.13 -15.26
N GLU A 424 3.59 5.71 -16.44
CA GLU A 424 2.76 6.56 -17.29
C GLU A 424 1.39 6.85 -16.65
N VAL A 425 0.74 5.83 -16.08
CA VAL A 425 -0.58 5.94 -15.43
C VAL A 425 -0.50 6.84 -14.19
N ILE A 426 0.51 6.65 -13.34
CA ILE A 426 0.73 7.45 -12.13
C ILE A 426 0.98 8.91 -12.51
N LYS A 427 1.80 9.17 -13.53
CA LYS A 427 2.06 10.53 -14.02
C LYS A 427 0.78 11.21 -14.50
N LEU A 428 -0.01 10.55 -15.36
CA LEU A 428 -1.24 11.11 -15.90
C LEU A 428 -2.32 11.32 -14.83
N ALA A 429 -2.44 10.39 -13.88
CA ALA A 429 -3.34 10.52 -12.74
C ALA A 429 -2.94 11.69 -11.83
N GLY A 430 -1.64 11.90 -11.58
CA GLY A 430 -1.13 13.04 -10.83
C GLY A 430 -1.42 14.39 -11.51
N GLU A 431 -1.20 14.48 -12.83
CA GLU A 431 -1.57 15.68 -13.59
C GLU A 431 -3.09 15.94 -13.56
N LEU A 432 -3.90 14.88 -13.56
CA LEU A 432 -5.35 14.98 -13.48
C LEU A 432 -5.80 15.46 -12.09
N GLU A 433 -5.16 14.98 -11.02
CA GLU A 433 -5.37 15.43 -9.64
C GLU A 433 -5.05 16.93 -9.50
N ASP A 434 -3.92 17.39 -10.01
CA ASP A 434 -3.51 18.80 -9.96
C ASP A 434 -4.54 19.72 -10.67
N ILE A 435 -4.99 19.32 -11.86
CA ILE A 435 -5.99 20.10 -12.62
C ILE A 435 -7.34 20.10 -11.90
N TRP A 436 -7.72 18.99 -11.27
CA TRP A 436 -8.99 18.86 -10.57
C TRP A 436 -9.00 19.65 -9.25
N ARG A 437 -7.92 19.62 -8.47
CA ARG A 437 -7.74 20.45 -7.27
C ARG A 437 -7.92 21.93 -7.58
N ASP A 438 -7.30 22.40 -8.67
CA ASP A 438 -7.48 23.78 -9.15
C ASP A 438 -8.94 24.13 -9.48
N GLN A 439 -9.75 23.16 -9.91
CA GLN A 439 -11.15 23.36 -10.30
C GLN A 439 -12.13 23.25 -9.14
N VAL A 440 -11.91 22.32 -8.21
CA VAL A 440 -12.77 22.12 -7.04
C VAL A 440 -12.61 23.28 -6.06
N GLY A 441 -11.38 23.78 -5.85
CA GLY A 441 -11.11 24.83 -4.88
C GLY A 441 -11.25 24.30 -3.45
N ASP A 442 -12.33 24.68 -2.76
CA ASP A 442 -12.58 24.26 -1.38
C ASP A 442 -13.31 22.90 -1.36
N PHE A 443 -12.66 21.86 -0.82
CA PHE A 443 -13.24 20.52 -0.73
C PHE A 443 -14.49 20.45 0.16
N SER A 444 -14.73 21.43 1.03
CA SER A 444 -15.96 21.48 1.85
C SER A 444 -17.21 21.74 1.02
N GLU A 445 -17.07 22.22 -0.21
CA GLU A 445 -18.16 22.42 -1.17
C GLU A 445 -18.34 21.21 -2.10
N PHE A 446 -17.57 20.13 -1.92
CA PHE A 446 -17.66 18.97 -2.78
C PHE A 446 -19.00 18.23 -2.60
N ASP A 447 -19.73 18.07 -3.71
CA ASP A 447 -21.01 17.37 -3.75
C ASP A 447 -20.83 15.85 -3.83
N GLY A 448 -21.09 15.16 -2.71
CA GLY A 448 -21.02 13.71 -2.60
C GLY A 448 -21.94 12.96 -3.56
N SER A 449 -23.00 13.59 -4.09
CA SER A 449 -23.88 12.97 -5.09
C SER A 449 -23.20 12.60 -6.39
N LYS A 450 -22.03 13.19 -6.67
CA LYS A 450 -21.19 12.80 -7.81
C LYS A 450 -20.65 11.37 -7.71
N LEU A 451 -20.55 10.81 -6.50
CA LEU A 451 -20.11 9.43 -6.31
C LEU A 451 -21.23 8.40 -6.49
N ALA A 452 -22.50 8.83 -6.46
CA ALA A 452 -23.62 7.90 -6.49
C ALA A 452 -23.67 7.07 -7.80
N GLY A 453 -24.05 5.81 -7.68
CA GLY A 453 -24.18 4.86 -8.78
C GLY A 453 -23.12 3.76 -8.78
N LEU A 454 -23.06 3.04 -9.90
CA LEU A 454 -22.20 1.87 -10.09
C LEU A 454 -20.85 2.25 -10.70
N TRP A 455 -19.78 1.71 -10.11
CA TRP A 455 -18.40 1.95 -10.49
C TRP A 455 -17.67 0.62 -10.63
N GLU A 456 -16.98 0.41 -11.74
CA GLU A 456 -16.15 -0.77 -12.00
C GLU A 456 -14.68 -0.39 -11.94
N LEU A 457 -13.87 -1.20 -11.25
CA LEU A 457 -12.42 -1.04 -11.23
C LEU A 457 -11.85 -1.42 -12.60
N VAL A 458 -11.29 -0.44 -13.31
CA VAL A 458 -10.68 -0.66 -14.63
C VAL A 458 -9.16 -0.83 -14.55
N TYR A 459 -8.51 -0.27 -13.52
CA TYR A 459 -7.07 -0.42 -13.33
C TYR A 459 -6.64 -0.17 -11.88
N SER A 460 -5.64 -0.91 -11.42
CA SER A 460 -4.97 -0.67 -10.15
C SER A 460 -3.45 -0.72 -10.30
N THR A 461 -2.74 0.22 -9.66
CA THR A 461 -1.28 0.20 -9.48
C THR A 461 -0.88 -0.38 -8.11
N SER A 462 -1.85 -0.83 -7.30
CA SER A 462 -1.55 -1.36 -5.98
C SER A 462 -0.90 -2.75 -6.09
N VAL A 463 0.37 -2.84 -5.68
CA VAL A 463 1.10 -4.11 -5.57
C VAL A 463 0.34 -5.09 -4.68
N LYS A 464 -0.25 -4.62 -3.59
CA LYS A 464 -1.04 -5.46 -2.68
C LYS A 464 -2.28 -6.00 -3.39
N PHE A 465 -3.06 -5.17 -4.09
CA PHE A 465 -4.20 -5.65 -4.87
C PHE A 465 -3.79 -6.67 -5.95
N ARG A 466 -2.69 -6.41 -6.69
CA ARG A 466 -2.19 -7.35 -7.70
C ARG A 466 -1.77 -8.69 -7.13
N ARG A 467 -1.19 -8.67 -5.93
CA ARG A 467 -0.75 -9.87 -5.22
C ARG A 467 -1.91 -10.70 -4.70
N TRP A 468 -2.92 -10.05 -4.12
CA TRP A 468 -4.05 -10.72 -3.49
C TRP A 468 -5.21 -10.99 -4.46
N GLU A 469 -5.25 -10.29 -5.59
CA GLU A 469 -6.34 -10.31 -6.59
C GLU A 469 -7.73 -10.08 -5.96
N SER A 470 -7.80 -9.41 -4.80
CA SER A 470 -9.02 -9.12 -4.04
C SER A 470 -8.75 -8.04 -2.99
N VAL A 471 -9.73 -7.17 -2.81
CA VAL A 471 -9.80 -6.20 -1.72
C VAL A 471 -10.35 -6.85 -0.44
N LEU A 472 -11.39 -7.68 -0.56
CA LEU A 472 -12.01 -8.33 0.59
C LEU A 472 -11.11 -9.40 1.21
N ASN A 473 -10.06 -9.85 0.49
CA ASN A 473 -9.11 -10.86 0.92
C ASN A 473 -9.78 -12.18 1.38
N GLY A 474 -10.98 -12.47 0.85
CA GLY A 474 -11.65 -13.74 1.07
C GLY A 474 -11.49 -14.72 -0.09
N VAL A 475 -10.55 -14.47 -1.01
CA VAL A 475 -10.16 -15.42 -2.08
C VAL A 475 -9.85 -16.81 -1.50
N ARG A 476 -9.39 -16.88 -0.25
CA ARG A 476 -9.22 -18.15 0.49
C ARG A 476 -10.48 -19.02 0.51
N ASP A 477 -11.65 -18.40 0.50
CA ASP A 477 -12.95 -19.06 0.48
C ASP A 477 -13.39 -19.44 -0.95
N ILE A 478 -12.89 -18.75 -1.97
CA ILE A 478 -13.10 -19.03 -3.40
C ILE A 478 -11.85 -19.68 -4.00
N LYS A 479 -11.69 -20.98 -3.73
CA LYS A 479 -10.55 -21.76 -4.22
C LYS A 479 -10.43 -21.72 -5.74
N ASP A 480 -9.21 -21.49 -6.23
CA ASP A 480 -8.87 -21.43 -7.66
C ASP A 480 -9.63 -20.34 -8.44
N GLY A 481 -10.23 -19.36 -7.74
CA GLY A 481 -10.93 -18.25 -8.34
C GLY A 481 -9.98 -17.26 -8.98
N LYS A 482 -10.18 -16.97 -10.26
CA LYS A 482 -9.49 -15.89 -10.97
C LYS A 482 -10.34 -14.64 -10.89
N PHE A 483 -9.78 -13.56 -10.38
CA PHE A 483 -10.46 -12.27 -10.36
C PHE A 483 -10.89 -11.84 -11.77
N GLU A 484 -12.11 -11.35 -11.88
CA GLU A 484 -12.68 -10.81 -13.11
C GLU A 484 -13.01 -9.33 -12.99
N ALA A 485 -13.74 -8.94 -11.95
CA ALA A 485 -14.22 -7.58 -11.78
C ALA A 485 -14.39 -7.19 -10.31
N LEU A 486 -14.24 -5.89 -10.03
CA LEU A 486 -14.61 -5.28 -8.75
C LEU A 486 -15.59 -4.14 -9.05
N ILE A 487 -16.80 -4.25 -8.49
CA ILE A 487 -17.87 -3.30 -8.70
C ILE A 487 -18.26 -2.70 -7.35
N GLN A 488 -18.48 -1.39 -7.33
CA GLN A 488 -18.96 -0.66 -6.17
C GLN A 488 -20.24 0.08 -6.51
N ASN A 489 -21.19 0.07 -5.59
CA ASN A 489 -22.42 0.83 -5.66
C ASN A 489 -22.48 1.82 -4.51
N PHE A 490 -22.60 3.10 -4.83
CA PHE A 490 -22.80 4.15 -3.83
C PHE A 490 -24.24 4.65 -3.94
N SER A 491 -25.01 4.47 -2.87
CA SER A 491 -26.37 4.95 -2.78
C SER A 491 -26.46 6.06 -1.73
N ILE A 492 -27.19 7.12 -2.04
CA ILE A 492 -27.48 8.21 -1.10
C ILE A 492 -28.90 7.99 -0.58
N CYS A 493 -29.04 7.92 0.74
CA CYS A 493 -30.34 7.86 1.39
C CYS A 493 -30.80 9.29 1.70
N GLU A 494 -31.98 9.68 1.23
CA GLU A 494 -32.51 11.04 1.45
C GLU A 494 -32.92 11.30 2.92
N ASP A 495 -33.25 10.24 3.65
CA ASP A 495 -33.90 10.31 4.96
C ASP A 495 -32.95 10.10 6.15
N ASP A 496 -31.71 9.63 5.91
CA ASP A 496 -30.75 9.29 6.96
C ASP A 496 -29.36 9.86 6.63
N ASP A 497 -28.57 10.21 7.66
CA ASP A 497 -27.13 10.54 7.54
C ASP A 497 -26.28 9.30 7.17
N TYR A 498 -26.92 8.28 6.60
CA TYR A 498 -26.38 6.97 6.30
C TYR A 498 -26.40 6.76 4.79
N ASN A 499 -25.25 6.89 4.14
CA ASN A 499 -25.14 6.53 2.74
C ASN A 499 -24.79 5.05 2.63
N GLU A 500 -25.59 4.30 1.88
CA GLU A 500 -25.41 2.86 1.67
C GLU A 500 -24.28 2.59 0.66
N TYR A 501 -23.49 1.56 0.95
CA TYR A 501 -22.39 1.09 0.14
C TYR A 501 -22.51 -0.42 -0.07
N ASP A 502 -22.49 -0.85 -1.34
CA ASP A 502 -22.32 -2.25 -1.71
C ASP A 502 -21.07 -2.41 -2.58
N MET A 503 -20.42 -3.55 -2.44
CA MET A 503 -19.26 -3.93 -3.23
C MET A 503 -19.39 -5.38 -3.67
N GLU A 504 -19.02 -5.70 -4.89
CA GLU A 504 -19.04 -7.04 -5.45
C GLU A 504 -17.73 -7.33 -6.19
N GLU A 505 -17.00 -8.34 -5.73
CA GLU A 505 -15.86 -8.93 -6.44
C GLU A 505 -16.33 -10.19 -7.16
N VAL A 506 -16.07 -10.29 -8.45
CA VAL A 506 -16.47 -11.43 -9.30
C VAL A 506 -15.24 -12.26 -9.61
N PHE A 507 -15.36 -13.58 -9.48
CA PHE A 507 -14.31 -14.55 -9.73
C PHE A 507 -14.79 -15.64 -10.69
N LYS A 508 -13.93 -16.07 -11.61
CA LYS A 508 -14.14 -17.28 -12.42
C LYS A 508 -13.41 -18.47 -11.81
N VAL A 509 -14.18 -19.49 -11.47
CA VAL A 509 -13.66 -20.77 -10.95
C VAL A 509 -13.82 -21.85 -12.02
N PRO A 510 -12.75 -22.59 -12.36
CA PRO A 510 -12.87 -23.71 -13.28
C PRO A 510 -13.72 -24.84 -12.66
N VAL A 511 -14.74 -25.28 -13.39
CA VAL A 511 -15.63 -26.40 -13.05
C VAL A 511 -15.33 -27.60 -13.94
N GLY A 512 -15.38 -28.79 -13.34
CA GLY A 512 -15.17 -30.06 -14.03
C GLY A 512 -13.71 -30.53 -14.07
N GLU A 513 -13.51 -31.82 -14.39
CA GLU A 513 -12.16 -32.43 -14.41
C GLU A 513 -11.24 -31.85 -15.49
N ASP A 514 -11.79 -31.22 -16.54
CA ASP A 514 -11.03 -30.63 -17.64
C ASP A 514 -10.81 -29.12 -17.51
N GLY A 515 -11.40 -28.48 -16.51
CA GLY A 515 -11.26 -27.05 -16.20
C GLY A 515 -11.68 -26.11 -17.34
N LYS A 516 -12.57 -26.57 -18.24
CA LYS A 516 -13.03 -25.77 -19.39
C LYS A 516 -14.34 -25.03 -19.15
N GLU A 517 -15.17 -25.57 -18.27
CA GLU A 517 -16.35 -24.84 -17.82
C GLU A 517 -15.89 -23.90 -16.70
N GLU A 518 -16.39 -22.68 -16.68
CA GLU A 518 -16.09 -21.71 -15.62
C GLU A 518 -17.42 -21.35 -14.94
N MET A 519 -17.40 -21.28 -13.62
CA MET A 519 -18.50 -20.80 -12.79
C MET A 519 -18.09 -19.44 -12.23
N GLU A 520 -19.00 -18.48 -12.33
CA GLU A 520 -18.85 -17.19 -11.66
C GLU A 520 -19.28 -17.35 -10.21
N LEU A 521 -18.39 -16.97 -9.29
CA LEU A 521 -18.66 -16.83 -7.87
C LEU A 521 -18.36 -15.39 -7.48
N SER A 522 -19.15 -14.83 -6.56
CA SER A 522 -18.91 -13.45 -6.10
C SER A 522 -18.68 -13.38 -4.60
N MET A 523 -17.91 -12.36 -4.20
CA MET A 523 -17.83 -11.88 -2.83
C MET A 523 -18.50 -10.52 -2.73
N ARG A 524 -19.38 -10.33 -1.75
CA ARG A 524 -20.17 -9.10 -1.59
C ARG A 524 -19.92 -8.48 -0.23
N GLY A 525 -19.47 -7.24 -0.23
CA GLY A 525 -19.31 -6.41 0.97
C GLY A 525 -20.45 -5.40 1.07
N GLN A 526 -21.06 -5.27 2.24
CA GLN A 526 -22.13 -4.30 2.48
C GLN A 526 -21.80 -3.38 3.65
N GLY A 527 -22.18 -2.12 3.56
CA GLY A 527 -21.87 -1.15 4.60
C GLY A 527 -22.35 0.27 4.31
N SER A 528 -21.66 1.22 4.91
CA SER A 528 -21.85 2.65 4.68
C SER A 528 -20.64 3.32 4.05
N TRP A 529 -20.84 4.51 3.49
CA TRP A 529 -19.75 5.38 3.09
C TRP A 529 -19.95 6.82 3.58
N LYS A 530 -18.84 7.51 3.84
CA LYS A 530 -18.80 8.90 4.25
C LYS A 530 -17.66 9.62 3.52
N LEU A 531 -17.88 10.89 3.22
CA LEU A 531 -16.83 11.79 2.77
C LEU A 531 -16.36 12.65 3.92
N GLY A 532 -15.06 12.86 4.00
CA GLY A 532 -14.42 13.75 4.97
C GLY A 532 -13.29 14.53 4.33
N ILE A 533 -12.81 15.54 5.03
CA ILE A 533 -11.62 16.30 4.65
C ILE A 533 -10.54 16.00 5.67
N GLN A 534 -9.34 15.68 5.20
CA GLN A 534 -8.19 15.42 6.07
C GLN A 534 -6.97 16.17 5.56
N SER A 535 -6.20 16.77 6.46
CA SER A 535 -4.90 17.33 6.10
C SER A 535 -3.93 16.21 5.76
N ASN A 536 -3.41 16.23 4.53
CA ASN A 536 -2.35 15.35 4.06
C ASN A 536 -1.06 15.67 4.82
N VAL A 537 -0.54 14.71 5.57
CA VAL A 537 0.68 14.91 6.38
C VAL A 537 1.95 15.06 5.54
N VAL A 538 1.93 14.63 4.28
CA VAL A 538 3.07 14.71 3.37
C VAL A 538 3.13 16.09 2.70
N THR A 539 2.01 16.50 2.08
CA THR A 539 1.93 17.76 1.31
C THR A 539 1.50 18.97 2.16
N GLY A 540 0.86 18.74 3.31
CA GLY A 540 0.24 19.78 4.13
C GLY A 540 -1.09 20.31 3.57
N GLU A 541 -1.51 19.84 2.39
CA GLU A 541 -2.76 20.24 1.76
C GLU A 541 -3.95 19.46 2.33
N GLU A 542 -5.17 19.94 2.08
CA GLU A 542 -6.38 19.19 2.40
C GLU A 542 -6.68 18.16 1.31
N ASP A 543 -7.07 16.96 1.72
CA ASP A 543 -7.51 15.88 0.85
C ASP A 543 -8.97 15.53 1.13
N LEU A 544 -9.71 15.20 0.06
CA LEU A 544 -11.02 14.59 0.17
C LEU A 544 -10.86 13.08 0.41
N VAL A 545 -11.35 12.61 1.55
CA VAL A 545 -11.26 11.22 1.99
C VAL A 545 -12.61 10.53 1.81
N LEU A 546 -12.60 9.36 1.15
CA LEU A 546 -13.70 8.41 1.10
C LEU A 546 -13.46 7.32 2.14
N LYS A 547 -14.30 7.33 3.18
CA LYS A 547 -14.31 6.30 4.23
C LYS A 547 -15.43 5.30 3.94
N LEU A 548 -15.08 4.03 3.83
CA LEU A 548 -16.00 2.91 3.68
C LEU A 548 -16.09 2.17 5.03
N GLU A 549 -17.29 1.85 5.46
CA GLU A 549 -17.58 1.14 6.70
C GLU A 549 -18.28 -0.18 6.34
N ILE A 550 -17.50 -1.17 5.93
CA ILE A 550 -18.01 -2.49 5.57
C ILE A 550 -18.40 -3.25 6.84
N THR A 551 -19.67 -3.61 6.95
CA THR A 551 -20.27 -4.25 8.14
C THR A 551 -20.41 -5.76 8.00
N GLY A 552 -20.45 -6.26 6.77
CA GLY A 552 -20.61 -7.67 6.47
C GLY A 552 -19.99 -8.02 5.13
N VAL A 553 -19.52 -9.26 5.03
CA VAL A 553 -19.02 -9.84 3.78
C VAL A 553 -19.64 -11.22 3.61
N GLU A 554 -20.24 -11.46 2.47
CA GLU A 554 -20.78 -12.75 2.05
C GLU A 554 -20.12 -13.24 0.76
N PHE A 555 -20.17 -14.53 0.49
CA PHE A 555 -19.60 -15.10 -0.73
C PHE A 555 -20.43 -16.26 -1.25
N ASP A 556 -20.37 -16.46 -2.57
CA ASP A 556 -21.01 -17.58 -3.23
C ASP A 556 -20.15 -18.84 -3.09
N THR A 557 -20.80 -19.95 -2.77
CA THR A 557 -20.18 -21.28 -2.74
C THR A 557 -20.45 -22.03 -4.06
N PRO A 558 -19.62 -23.03 -4.41
CA PRO A 558 -19.84 -23.84 -5.61
C PRO A 558 -21.19 -24.57 -5.68
N ASP A 559 -21.88 -24.71 -4.54
CA ASP A 559 -23.21 -25.32 -4.44
C ASP A 559 -24.35 -24.29 -4.61
N ASP A 560 -24.06 -23.07 -5.09
CA ASP A 560 -25.03 -21.97 -5.25
C ASP A 560 -25.67 -21.54 -3.91
N ALA A 561 -24.96 -21.77 -2.80
CA ALA A 561 -25.31 -21.23 -1.49
C ALA A 561 -24.47 -19.99 -1.19
N VAL A 562 -25.06 -19.04 -0.45
CA VAL A 562 -24.36 -17.85 0.05
C VAL A 562 -23.95 -18.11 1.50
N ASP A 563 -22.67 -17.94 1.81
CA ASP A 563 -22.13 -18.04 3.16
C ASP A 563 -21.51 -16.71 3.60
N ASN A 564 -21.35 -16.53 4.91
CA ASN A 564 -20.77 -15.31 5.47
C ASN A 564 -19.28 -15.52 5.75
N CYS A 565 -18.47 -14.55 5.35
CA CYS A 565 -17.09 -14.49 5.76
C CYS A 565 -16.99 -14.22 7.26
N GLY A 566 -15.93 -14.73 7.89
CA GLY A 566 -15.65 -14.44 9.29
C GLY A 566 -15.27 -12.96 9.50
N PRO A 567 -15.32 -12.44 10.75
CA PRO A 567 -14.92 -11.07 11.06
C PRO A 567 -13.44 -10.76 10.73
N LYS A 568 -12.63 -11.81 10.49
CA LYS A 568 -11.22 -11.71 10.10
C LYS A 568 -11.04 -11.07 8.71
N THR A 569 -11.99 -11.30 7.80
CA THR A 569 -11.99 -10.72 6.44
C THR A 569 -12.05 -9.20 6.50
N LEU A 570 -12.90 -8.65 7.37
CA LEU A 570 -13.00 -7.19 7.63
C LEU A 570 -11.73 -6.61 8.28
N MET A 571 -10.94 -7.43 8.97
CA MET A 571 -9.70 -7.02 9.62
C MET A 571 -8.48 -7.16 8.69
N SER A 572 -8.66 -7.69 7.48
CA SER A 572 -7.55 -7.80 6.53
C SER A 572 -6.98 -6.42 6.20
N PRO A 573 -5.64 -6.26 6.06
CA PRO A 573 -5.00 -5.02 5.65
C PRO A 573 -5.55 -4.52 4.32
N MET A 574 -5.84 -5.41 3.37
CA MET A 574 -6.44 -5.01 2.09
C MET A 574 -7.79 -4.33 2.28
N CYS A 575 -8.70 -4.97 3.02
CA CYS A 575 -10.02 -4.41 3.29
C CYS A 575 -9.89 -3.08 4.05
N ARG A 576 -9.00 -2.98 5.05
CA ARG A 576 -8.79 -1.76 5.84
C ARG A 576 -8.18 -0.62 5.02
N THR A 577 -7.11 -0.89 4.27
CA THR A 577 -6.42 0.09 3.42
C THR A 577 -7.34 0.59 2.32
N PHE A 578 -8.14 -0.27 1.71
CA PHE A 578 -9.09 0.14 0.68
C PHE A 578 -10.31 0.86 1.23
N SER A 579 -10.73 0.54 2.47
CA SER A 579 -11.81 1.23 3.17
C SER A 579 -11.48 2.68 3.53
N TYR A 580 -10.22 3.10 3.35
CA TYR A 580 -9.77 4.46 3.60
C TYR A 580 -9.01 4.99 2.39
N GLY A 581 -9.73 5.56 1.44
CA GLY A 581 -9.17 6.09 0.20
C GLY A 581 -9.19 7.61 0.15
N PHE A 582 -8.19 8.22 -0.45
CA PHE A 582 -8.21 9.63 -0.83
C PHE A 582 -8.68 9.73 -2.29
N LEU A 583 -9.62 10.63 -2.55
CA LEU A 583 -10.08 10.91 -3.90
C LEU A 583 -9.09 11.88 -4.56
N SER A 584 -8.37 11.37 -5.57
CA SER A 584 -7.43 12.14 -6.39
C SER A 584 -8.14 12.81 -7.57
N PHE A 585 -9.20 12.20 -8.10
CA PHE A 585 -9.98 12.76 -9.20
C PHE A 585 -11.38 12.16 -9.21
N THR A 586 -12.39 12.95 -9.60
CA THR A 586 -13.71 12.42 -9.91
C THR A 586 -14.47 13.33 -10.88
N ASP A 587 -15.08 12.72 -11.89
CA ASP A 587 -16.06 13.34 -12.78
C ASP A 587 -17.26 12.41 -13.02
N ASP A 588 -18.00 12.61 -14.11
CA ASP A 588 -19.25 11.90 -14.39
C ASP A 588 -19.07 10.41 -14.71
N ASP A 589 -17.90 10.01 -15.21
CA ASP A 589 -17.62 8.67 -15.74
C ASP A 589 -16.29 8.07 -15.29
N LEU A 590 -15.39 8.84 -14.66
CA LEU A 590 -14.10 8.38 -14.19
C LEU A 590 -13.82 8.88 -12.77
N ARG A 591 -13.28 8.00 -11.93
CA ARG A 591 -12.83 8.32 -10.58
C ARG A 591 -11.48 7.68 -10.30
N VAL A 592 -10.56 8.45 -9.73
CA VAL A 592 -9.24 7.98 -9.29
C VAL A 592 -9.19 8.09 -7.77
N MET A 593 -8.92 6.97 -7.12
CA MET A 593 -8.73 6.86 -5.69
C MET A 593 -7.30 6.41 -5.39
N ARG A 594 -6.66 6.97 -4.36
CA ARG A 594 -5.38 6.50 -3.84
C ARG A 594 -5.55 5.98 -2.41
N THR A 595 -4.88 4.89 -2.06
CA THR A 595 -4.96 4.32 -0.69
C THR A 595 -3.68 4.54 0.13
N SER A 596 -2.71 5.27 -0.44
CA SER A 596 -1.48 5.64 0.25
C SER A 596 -1.26 7.15 0.14
N LEU A 597 -0.68 7.73 1.19
CA LEU A 597 -0.25 9.13 1.19
C LEU A 597 0.85 9.41 0.17
N THR A 598 1.58 8.36 -0.25
CA THR A 598 2.61 8.45 -1.30
C THR A 598 2.02 8.60 -2.70
N GLY A 599 0.72 8.38 -2.88
CA GLY A 599 0.05 8.46 -4.18
C GLY A 599 0.41 7.35 -5.18
N ARG A 600 1.22 6.36 -4.77
CA ARG A 600 1.66 5.28 -5.68
C ARG A 600 0.60 4.21 -5.91
N SER A 601 -0.21 3.91 -4.90
CA SER A 601 -1.29 2.91 -5.01
C SER A 601 -2.59 3.59 -5.45
N LEU A 602 -2.88 3.51 -6.75
CA LEU A 602 -4.05 4.06 -7.41
C LEU A 602 -5.06 2.96 -7.71
N TYR A 603 -6.34 3.31 -7.63
CA TYR A 603 -7.48 2.53 -8.06
C TYR A 603 -8.32 3.43 -8.96
N ILE A 604 -8.41 3.07 -10.23
CA ILE A 604 -9.11 3.84 -11.24
C ILE A 604 -10.42 3.12 -11.54
N PHE A 605 -11.53 3.82 -11.33
CA PHE A 605 -12.87 3.32 -11.54
C PHE A 605 -13.53 4.03 -12.69
N GLN A 606 -14.24 3.27 -13.52
CA GLN A 606 -15.12 3.80 -14.55
C GLN A 606 -16.57 3.60 -14.13
N ARG A 607 -17.42 4.60 -14.35
CA ARG A 607 -18.84 4.49 -14.03
C ARG A 607 -19.53 3.56 -15.02
N ILE A 608 -20.30 2.60 -14.51
CA ILE A 608 -21.18 1.78 -15.32
C ILE A 608 -22.44 2.62 -15.60
N PRO A 609 -22.80 2.84 -16.88
CA PRO A 609 -23.99 3.63 -17.22
C PRO A 609 -25.27 2.94 -16.73
N ASP A 610 -26.19 3.71 -16.15
CA ASP A 610 -27.52 3.21 -15.80
C ASP A 610 -28.27 2.85 -17.10
N ASP A 611 -28.47 1.56 -17.37
CA ASP A 611 -29.19 1.07 -18.55
C ASP A 611 -30.61 1.67 -18.68
N GLU A 612 -31.20 2.16 -17.59
CA GLU A 612 -32.53 2.80 -17.57
C GLU A 612 -32.61 4.14 -18.30
N LYS A 613 -31.48 4.74 -18.72
CA LYS A 613 -31.47 5.97 -19.54
C LYS A 613 -31.25 5.73 -21.02
N ALA A 614 -31.17 4.48 -21.47
CA ALA A 614 -30.92 4.12 -22.88
C ALA A 614 -32.19 4.00 -23.76
N ASP A 615 -33.29 4.67 -23.37
CA ASP A 615 -34.56 4.72 -24.11
C ASP A 615 -34.62 5.82 -25.21
#